data_AF-A0A292Z474-F1
#
_entry.id   AF-A0A292Z474-F1
#
_cell.length_a   1.000
_cell.length_b   1.000
_cell.length_c   1.000
_cell.angle_alpha   90.00
_cell.angle_beta   90.00
_cell.angle_gamma   90.00
#
_symmetry.space_group_name_H-M   'P 1'
#
loop_
_entity.id
_entity.type
_entity.pdbx_description
1 polymer ?
#
loop_
_entity_poly.entity_id
_entity_poly.type
_entity_poly.pdbx_seq_one_letter_code
_entity_poly.pdbx_strand_id
1 'polypeptide(L)'
;MFEALTGPKGRRPGCQTGQRVHRYSRTEEGREGRFWQPFNPKNVARFMQAAEKYDRLKRLAHRRDRNNRENGAIGHVGLEVLRELLRLIDYKTGRLDPAIATLALRIGRSIAAVVDALKRLKAHGFLDWLRRYVPTGNAGMRGPQVKQTSNAYRLMLPPQVERGMTAPPPEDDSDRRRAAVEEGRAMIARLPLDEQPAQLIDDPGLVAILARLGRAVMDQERDSER
;
A
#
# COMPACT_ATOMS: atom_id res chain seq x y z
N MET A 1 -38.25 51.96 7.77
CA MET A 1 -36.82 52.13 8.04
C MET A 1 -36.21 50.73 8.03
N PHE A 2 -35.50 50.35 6.97
CA PHE A 2 -34.96 49.01 6.77
C PHE A 2 -33.71 48.78 7.62
N GLU A 3 -33.75 47.85 8.57
CA GLU A 3 -32.56 47.35 9.28
C GLU A 3 -31.73 46.45 8.35
N ALA A 4 -30.46 46.81 8.18
CA ALA A 4 -29.53 46.11 7.31
C ALA A 4 -28.94 44.88 8.03
N LEU A 5 -29.23 43.69 7.49
CA LEU A 5 -28.57 42.43 7.81
C LEU A 5 -27.10 42.46 7.34
N THR A 6 -26.15 42.67 8.24
CA THR A 6 -24.72 42.42 7.95
C THR A 6 -24.36 40.96 8.25
N GLY A 7 -24.52 40.10 7.24
CA GLY A 7 -23.96 38.74 7.25
C GLY A 7 -22.43 38.73 7.05
N PRO A 8 -21.72 37.67 7.46
CA PRO A 8 -20.26 37.58 7.36
C PRO A 8 -19.81 37.53 5.89
N LYS A 9 -18.99 38.50 5.48
CA LYS A 9 -18.38 38.55 4.14
C LYS A 9 -17.46 37.35 3.94
N GLY A 10 -17.85 36.42 3.06
CA GLY A 10 -16.99 35.34 2.60
C GLY A 10 -15.68 35.88 2.03
N ARG A 11 -14.54 35.39 2.54
CA ARG A 11 -13.20 35.71 2.01
C ARG A 11 -13.11 35.23 0.56
N ARG A 12 -12.94 36.16 -0.38
CA ARG A 12 -12.62 35.84 -1.77
C ARG A 12 -11.27 35.11 -1.82
N PRO A 13 -11.12 34.02 -2.59
CA PRO A 13 -9.84 33.34 -2.75
C PRO A 13 -8.85 34.32 -3.40
N GLY A 14 -7.77 34.63 -2.67
CA GLY A 14 -6.73 35.55 -3.15
C GLY A 14 -6.09 35.07 -4.45
N CYS A 15 -5.72 36.02 -5.30
CA CYS A 15 -5.02 35.75 -6.56
C CYS A 15 -3.71 35.00 -6.31
N GLN A 16 -3.55 33.86 -6.99
CA GLN A 16 -2.38 32.99 -6.89
C GLN A 16 -1.17 33.69 -7.50
N THR A 17 -0.13 33.84 -6.70
CA THR A 17 1.15 34.37 -7.13
C THR A 17 1.92 33.38 -7.97
N GLY A 18 2.48 33.83 -9.09
CA GLY A 18 3.24 33.06 -10.08
C GLY A 18 4.48 32.30 -9.57
N GLN A 19 4.67 32.16 -8.26
CA GLN A 19 5.56 31.16 -7.70
C GLN A 19 4.98 29.77 -8.02
N ARG A 20 5.77 28.91 -8.67
CA ARG A 20 5.29 27.65 -9.21
C ARG A 20 4.93 26.67 -8.09
N VAL A 21 3.67 26.70 -7.66
CA VAL A 21 3.08 25.65 -6.83
C VAL A 21 2.79 24.45 -7.73
N HIS A 22 3.28 23.28 -7.35
CA HIS A 22 2.99 22.07 -8.10
C HIS A 22 1.49 21.74 -8.06
N ARG A 23 0.95 21.31 -9.20
CA ARG A 23 -0.42 20.78 -9.30
C ARG A 23 -0.61 19.68 -8.24
N TYR A 24 -1.78 19.68 -7.60
CA TYR A 24 -2.20 18.78 -6.50
C TYR A 24 -1.60 19.04 -5.09
N SER A 25 -0.84 20.12 -4.89
CA SER A 25 -0.44 20.54 -3.53
C SER A 25 -1.67 20.89 -2.68
N ARG A 26 -1.65 20.56 -1.38
CA ARG A 26 -2.74 20.82 -0.42
C ARG A 26 -2.31 21.86 0.62
N THR A 27 -3.27 22.55 1.24
CA THR A 27 -3.03 23.43 2.39
C THR A 27 -2.60 22.60 3.60
N GLU A 28 -1.60 23.06 4.34
CA GLU A 28 -1.17 22.44 5.62
C GLU A 28 -2.33 22.26 6.62
N GLU A 29 -3.25 23.21 6.68
CA GLU A 29 -4.38 23.19 7.62
C GLU A 29 -5.55 22.28 7.18
N GLY A 30 -5.46 21.58 6.03
CA GLY A 30 -6.60 20.92 5.40
C GLY A 30 -6.45 19.39 5.25
N ARG A 31 -7.32 18.62 5.92
CA ARG A 31 -7.55 17.15 5.75
C ARG A 31 -6.31 16.24 5.86
N GLU A 32 -5.19 16.71 6.41
CA GLU A 32 -3.99 15.88 6.61
C GLU A 32 -4.22 14.76 7.63
N GLY A 33 -5.20 14.92 8.52
CA GLY A 33 -5.57 13.91 9.51
C GLY A 33 -5.98 12.56 8.91
N ARG A 34 -6.45 12.50 7.65
CA ARG A 34 -6.71 11.22 6.97
C ARG A 34 -5.46 10.63 6.31
N PHE A 35 -4.47 11.46 6.01
CA PHE A 35 -3.23 11.02 5.37
C PHE A 35 -2.32 10.32 6.37
N TRP A 36 -2.07 10.93 7.53
CA TRP A 36 -1.34 10.28 8.61
C TRP A 36 -2.15 9.14 9.21
N GLN A 37 -1.45 8.09 9.61
CA GLN A 37 -2.02 6.92 10.28
C GLN A 37 -1.11 6.55 11.44
N PRO A 38 -1.66 6.23 12.62
CA PRO A 38 -0.86 5.76 13.74
C PRO A 38 0.09 4.65 13.32
N PHE A 39 1.34 4.71 13.78
CA PHE A 39 2.36 3.74 13.45
C PHE A 39 2.72 2.94 14.69
N ASN A 40 2.57 1.62 14.63
CA ASN A 40 2.94 0.77 15.76
C ASN A 40 4.47 0.68 15.87
N PRO A 41 5.09 1.10 17.00
CA PRO A 41 6.54 1.06 17.18
C PRO A 41 7.15 -0.34 16.99
N LYS A 42 6.40 -1.40 17.32
CA LYS A 42 6.86 -2.79 17.14
C LYS A 42 7.12 -3.14 15.67
N ASN A 43 6.50 -2.39 14.74
CA ASN A 43 6.67 -2.61 13.31
C ASN A 43 7.94 -1.97 12.74
N VAL A 44 8.71 -1.16 13.50
CA VAL A 44 9.94 -0.53 12.98
C VAL A 44 10.94 -1.57 12.49
N ALA A 45 11.24 -2.58 13.32
CA ALA A 45 12.17 -3.66 12.96
C ALA A 45 11.65 -4.45 11.75
N ARG A 46 10.35 -4.75 11.74
CA ARG A 46 9.67 -5.43 10.64
C ARG A 46 9.80 -4.66 9.32
N PHE A 47 9.59 -3.35 9.33
CA PHE A 47 9.73 -2.50 8.14
C PHE A 47 11.16 -2.50 7.59
N MET A 48 12.16 -2.38 8.47
CA MET A 48 13.56 -2.42 8.05
C MET A 48 13.95 -3.77 7.46
N GLN A 49 13.57 -4.87 8.12
CA GLN A 49 13.81 -6.22 7.60
C GLN A 49 13.12 -6.45 6.25
N ALA A 50 11.89 -5.94 6.09
CA ALA A 50 11.14 -6.01 4.85
C ALA A 50 11.88 -5.29 3.70
N ALA A 51 12.32 -4.06 3.95
CA ALA A 51 13.01 -3.24 2.97
C ALA A 51 14.37 -3.85 2.60
N GLU A 52 15.14 -4.32 3.57
CA GLU A 52 16.43 -4.99 3.34
C GLU A 52 16.28 -6.30 2.57
N LYS A 53 15.28 -7.13 2.91
CA LYS A 53 14.96 -8.36 2.19
C LYS A 53 14.55 -8.07 0.75
N TYR A 54 13.66 -7.08 0.55
CA TYR A 54 13.20 -6.68 -0.77
C TYR A 54 14.35 -6.16 -1.65
N ASP A 55 15.17 -5.26 -1.11
CA ASP A 55 16.35 -4.72 -1.81
C ASP A 55 17.32 -5.84 -2.21
N ARG A 56 17.58 -6.78 -1.29
CA ARG A 56 18.44 -7.95 -1.55
C ARG A 56 17.88 -8.84 -2.66
N LEU A 57 16.59 -9.17 -2.62
CA LEU A 57 15.94 -10.00 -3.63
C LEU A 57 16.00 -9.35 -5.02
N LYS A 58 15.70 -8.05 -5.10
CA LYS A 58 15.78 -7.32 -6.37
C LYS A 58 17.20 -7.22 -6.88
N ARG A 59 18.18 -6.94 -6.03
CA ARG A 59 19.60 -6.96 -6.39
C ARG A 59 20.05 -8.32 -6.93
N LEU A 60 19.57 -9.43 -6.36
CA LEU A 60 19.85 -10.77 -6.87
C LEU A 60 19.20 -11.03 -8.24
N ALA A 61 17.97 -10.57 -8.45
CA ALA A 61 17.31 -10.66 -9.75
C ALA A 61 18.05 -9.84 -10.82
N HIS A 62 18.42 -8.60 -10.52
CA HIS A 62 19.20 -7.76 -11.44
C HIS A 62 20.56 -8.36 -11.79
N ARG A 63 21.24 -9.02 -10.84
CA ARG A 63 22.49 -9.74 -11.12
C ARG A 63 22.32 -10.89 -12.12
N ARG A 64 21.15 -11.53 -12.16
CA ARG A 64 20.84 -12.60 -13.11
C ARG A 64 20.51 -12.05 -14.49
N ASP A 65 19.81 -10.91 -14.56
CA ASP A 65 19.28 -10.39 -15.81
C ASP A 65 20.24 -9.44 -16.56
N ARG A 66 20.96 -8.53 -15.88
CA ARG A 66 21.82 -7.53 -16.54
C ARG A 66 23.03 -7.10 -15.70
N ASN A 67 24.24 -7.40 -16.20
CA ASN A 67 25.53 -6.76 -15.90
C ASN A 67 25.71 -6.17 -14.49
N ASN A 68 25.69 -7.01 -13.42
CA ASN A 68 26.26 -6.89 -12.05
C ASN A 68 26.52 -5.50 -11.39
N ARG A 69 25.98 -4.40 -11.91
CA ARG A 69 26.26 -3.00 -11.56
C ARG A 69 25.00 -2.26 -11.09
N GLU A 70 23.84 -2.89 -11.22
CA GLU A 70 22.58 -2.32 -10.73
C GLU A 70 22.48 -2.50 -9.21
N ASN A 71 22.29 -1.38 -8.51
CA ASN A 71 21.94 -1.39 -7.09
C ASN A 71 20.61 -2.11 -6.88
N GLY A 72 20.35 -2.56 -5.64
CA GLY A 72 19.01 -3.02 -5.28
C GLY A 72 17.95 -1.92 -5.51
N ALA A 73 16.69 -2.33 -5.55
CA ALA A 73 15.54 -1.47 -5.87
C ALA A 73 15.50 -0.16 -5.03
N ILE A 74 15.90 -0.23 -3.76
CA ILE A 74 15.92 0.90 -2.83
C ILE A 74 17.33 1.48 -2.71
N GLY A 75 18.35 0.62 -2.73
CA GLY A 75 19.76 0.95 -2.55
C GLY A 75 20.11 1.44 -1.14
N HIS A 76 21.41 1.56 -0.87
CA HIS A 76 21.93 1.87 0.47
C HIS A 76 21.39 3.18 1.05
N VAL A 77 21.45 4.28 0.27
CA VAL A 77 20.92 5.60 0.68
C VAL A 77 19.42 5.54 0.95
N GLY A 78 18.65 4.73 0.21
CA GLY A 78 17.22 4.56 0.44
C GLY A 78 16.92 3.88 1.78
N LEU A 79 17.73 2.91 2.19
CA LEU A 79 17.63 2.26 3.49
C LEU A 79 18.00 3.21 4.63
N GLU A 80 19.03 4.06 4.45
CA GLU A 80 19.39 5.12 5.40
C GLU A 80 18.24 6.12 5.58
N VAL A 81 17.67 6.62 4.48
CA VAL A 81 16.53 7.54 4.50
C VAL A 81 15.33 6.91 5.20
N LEU A 82 14.98 5.66 4.86
CA LEU A 82 13.88 4.96 5.51
C LEU A 82 14.09 4.81 7.02
N ARG A 83 15.33 4.49 7.43
CA ARG A 83 15.71 4.38 8.85
C ARG A 83 15.54 5.70 9.58
N GLU A 84 15.97 6.82 9.00
CA GLU A 84 15.77 8.13 9.62
C GLU A 84 14.29 8.54 9.67
N LEU A 85 13.51 8.26 8.63
CA LEU A 85 12.07 8.52 8.64
C LEU A 85 11.36 7.74 9.76
N LEU A 86 11.72 6.47 9.97
CA LEU A 86 11.20 5.65 11.07
C LEU A 86 11.63 6.16 12.46
N ARG A 87 12.76 6.86 12.57
CA ARG A 87 13.19 7.49 13.83
C ARG A 87 12.42 8.78 14.14
N LEU A 88 12.02 9.51 13.10
CA LEU A 88 11.36 10.82 13.22
C LEU A 88 9.84 10.74 13.31
N ILE A 89 9.23 9.58 13.03
CA ILE A 89 7.78 9.43 13.04
C ILE A 89 7.23 9.56 14.46
N ASP A 90 6.18 10.37 14.62
CA ASP A 90 5.36 10.30 15.83
C ASP A 90 4.47 9.06 15.74
N TYR A 91 4.72 8.08 16.61
CA TYR A 91 3.99 6.82 16.61
C TYR A 91 2.49 6.95 16.90
N LYS A 92 2.10 7.94 17.73
CA LYS A 92 0.69 8.09 18.14
C LYS A 92 -0.15 8.63 16.99
N THR A 93 0.35 9.65 16.30
CA THR A 93 -0.39 10.36 15.25
C THR A 93 -0.04 9.88 13.85
N GLY A 94 1.15 9.29 13.67
CA GLY A 94 1.74 9.00 12.37
C GLY A 94 2.33 10.24 11.68
N ARG A 95 2.41 11.38 12.38
CA ARG A 95 2.91 12.62 11.80
C ARG A 95 4.38 12.48 11.45
N LEU A 96 4.69 12.82 10.21
CA LEU A 96 6.04 12.76 9.65
C LEU A 96 6.16 13.82 8.54
N ASP A 97 6.68 14.99 8.89
CA ASP A 97 6.86 16.13 7.99
C ASP A 97 8.26 16.76 8.00
N PRO A 98 9.37 15.97 8.04
CA PRO A 98 10.72 16.53 8.03
C PRO A 98 11.03 17.24 6.71
N ALA A 99 11.76 18.36 6.79
CA ALA A 99 12.29 18.99 5.59
C ALA A 99 13.39 18.13 4.95
N ILE A 100 13.44 18.10 3.61
CA ILE A 100 14.44 17.31 2.86
C ILE A 100 15.87 17.73 3.22
N ALA A 101 16.10 19.03 3.43
CA ALA A 101 17.39 19.56 3.88
C ALA A 101 17.77 19.03 5.27
N THR A 102 16.81 18.92 6.19
CA THR A 102 17.02 18.34 7.53
C THR A 102 17.36 16.85 7.44
N LEU A 103 16.68 16.09 6.58
CA LEU A 103 17.03 14.68 6.35
C LEU A 103 18.45 14.54 5.78
N ALA A 104 18.79 15.34 4.77
CA ALA A 104 20.11 15.35 4.16
C ALA A 104 21.22 15.63 5.18
N LEU A 105 21.01 16.63 6.05
CA LEU A 105 21.95 16.97 7.12
C LEU A 105 22.12 15.83 8.13
N ARG A 106 21.03 15.21 8.57
CA ARG A 106 21.06 14.12 9.56
C ARG A 106 21.74 12.85 9.05
N ILE A 107 21.55 12.53 7.78
CA ILE A 107 22.13 11.33 7.15
C ILE A 107 23.57 11.61 6.67
N GLY A 108 23.94 12.88 6.46
CA GLY A 108 25.23 13.24 5.88
C GLY A 108 25.29 12.97 4.37
N ARG A 109 24.17 13.17 3.66
CA ARG A 109 24.05 12.93 2.22
C ARG A 109 23.62 14.19 1.48
N SER A 110 23.90 14.25 0.18
CA SER A 110 23.43 15.36 -0.64
C SER A 110 21.89 15.37 -0.74
N ILE A 111 21.31 16.56 -0.88
CA ILE A 111 19.87 16.74 -1.06
C ILE A 111 19.38 15.93 -2.27
N ALA A 112 20.13 15.93 -3.36
CA ALA A 112 19.80 15.16 -4.57
C ALA A 112 19.71 13.66 -4.28
N ALA A 113 20.68 13.08 -3.55
CA ALA A 113 20.68 11.67 -3.21
C ALA A 113 19.48 11.29 -2.32
N VAL A 114 19.10 12.16 -1.38
CA VAL A 114 17.90 11.97 -0.56
C VAL A 114 16.64 12.05 -1.41
N VAL A 115 16.53 13.01 -2.32
CA VAL A 115 15.39 13.13 -3.24
C VAL A 115 15.25 11.88 -4.11
N ASP A 116 16.34 11.37 -4.66
CA ASP A 116 16.30 10.16 -5.50
C ASP A 116 16.05 8.88 -4.69
N ALA A 117 16.52 8.82 -3.44
CA ALA A 117 16.12 7.78 -2.50
C ALA A 117 14.62 7.81 -2.21
N LEU A 118 14.05 8.98 -1.89
CA LEU A 118 12.61 9.14 -1.66
C LEU A 118 11.79 8.71 -2.89
N LYS A 119 12.21 9.09 -4.11
CA LYS A 119 11.55 8.66 -5.35
C LYS A 119 11.54 7.14 -5.49
N ARG A 120 12.66 6.47 -5.23
CA ARG A 120 12.76 4.99 -5.28
C ARG A 120 11.87 4.33 -4.23
N LEU A 121 11.87 4.83 -3.00
CA LEU A 121 10.99 4.34 -1.94
C LEU A 121 9.51 4.46 -2.33
N LYS A 122 9.11 5.58 -2.95
CA LYS A 122 7.75 5.78 -3.45
C LYS A 122 7.42 4.85 -4.62
N ALA A 123 8.33 4.70 -5.58
CA ALA A 123 8.15 3.81 -6.73
C ALA A 123 7.92 2.34 -6.31
N HIS A 124 8.53 1.91 -5.21
CA HIS A 124 8.39 0.56 -4.67
C HIS A 124 7.34 0.44 -3.55
N GLY A 125 6.59 1.50 -3.25
CA GLY A 125 5.46 1.47 -2.33
C GLY A 125 5.81 1.49 -0.83
N PHE A 126 7.07 1.77 -0.47
CA PHE A 126 7.49 1.90 0.93
C PHE A 126 7.11 3.25 1.55
N LEU A 127 6.83 4.23 0.70
CA LEU A 127 6.61 5.61 1.08
C LEU A 127 5.54 6.23 0.18
N ASP A 128 4.67 7.05 0.76
CA ASP A 128 3.90 8.05 0.04
C ASP A 128 4.19 9.44 0.59
N TRP A 129 3.94 10.47 -0.20
CA TRP A 129 4.06 11.85 0.26
C TRP A 129 2.93 12.73 -0.24
N LEU A 130 2.59 13.71 0.58
CA LEU A 130 1.68 14.80 0.25
C LEU A 130 2.47 16.11 0.22
N ARG A 131 2.32 16.85 -0.89
CA ARG A 131 2.91 18.18 -1.05
C ARG A 131 2.03 19.21 -0.36
N ARG A 132 2.65 20.08 0.44
CA ARG A 132 1.98 21.04 1.32
C ARG A 132 2.38 22.47 0.98
N TYR A 133 1.47 23.41 1.22
CA TYR A 133 1.73 24.85 1.19
C TYR A 133 1.05 25.57 2.36
N VAL A 134 1.62 26.71 2.74
CA VAL A 134 1.16 27.58 3.83
C VAL A 134 0.91 28.97 3.26
N PRO A 135 -0.17 29.67 3.64
CA PRO A 135 -0.36 31.07 3.28
C PRO A 135 0.74 31.94 3.91
N THR A 136 1.32 32.85 3.15
CA THR A 136 2.46 33.69 3.57
C THR A 136 2.05 34.82 4.53
N GLY A 137 0.78 34.90 4.94
CA GLY A 137 0.26 36.00 5.77
C GLY A 137 0.04 37.33 5.02
N ASN A 138 0.49 37.44 3.76
CA ASN A 138 0.35 38.63 2.92
C ASN A 138 -1.03 38.81 2.29
N ALA A 139 -2.09 38.38 2.98
CA ALA A 139 -3.45 38.36 2.46
C ALA A 139 -3.89 39.76 2.00
N GLY A 140 -4.06 39.94 0.68
CA GLY A 140 -4.50 41.21 0.09
C GLY A 140 -3.39 42.23 -0.19
N MET A 141 -2.12 41.93 0.14
CA MET A 141 -0.96 42.75 -0.25
C MET A 141 -0.36 42.28 -1.58
N ARG A 142 0.34 43.17 -2.31
CA ARG A 142 1.11 42.78 -3.50
C ARG A 142 2.24 41.83 -3.09
N GLY A 143 2.26 40.62 -3.66
CA GLY A 143 3.31 39.62 -3.44
C GLY A 143 2.79 38.21 -3.15
N PRO A 144 3.69 37.21 -3.01
CA PRO A 144 3.37 35.80 -2.80
C PRO A 144 2.38 35.52 -1.69
N GLN A 145 1.21 34.98 -2.04
CA GLN A 145 0.13 34.67 -1.10
C GLN A 145 0.33 33.31 -0.41
N VAL A 146 1.07 32.40 -1.05
CA VAL A 146 1.35 31.04 -0.55
C VAL A 146 2.82 30.69 -0.72
N LYS A 147 3.37 29.93 0.23
CA LYS A 147 4.73 29.40 0.23
C LYS A 147 4.69 27.88 0.40
N GLN A 148 5.53 27.17 -0.36
CA GLN A 148 5.67 25.73 -0.21
C GLN A 148 6.34 25.41 1.13
N THR A 149 5.82 24.40 1.83
CA THR A 149 6.37 23.90 3.11
C THR A 149 6.94 22.48 2.94
N SER A 150 7.45 21.89 4.03
CA SER A 150 7.91 20.51 4.02
C SER A 150 6.77 19.56 3.63
N ASN A 151 7.10 18.49 2.91
CA ASN A 151 6.09 17.50 2.54
C ASN A 151 5.69 16.70 3.79
N ALA A 152 4.45 16.22 3.82
CA ALA A 152 4.07 15.14 4.72
C ALA A 152 4.43 13.80 4.06
N TYR A 153 5.00 12.90 4.84
CA TYR A 153 5.37 11.56 4.43
C TYR A 153 4.53 10.53 5.17
N ARG A 154 4.25 9.42 4.51
CA ARG A 154 3.57 8.26 5.08
C ARG A 154 4.35 7.02 4.73
N LEU A 155 4.68 6.22 5.74
CA LEU A 155 5.34 4.94 5.55
C LEU A 155 4.29 3.85 5.33
N MET A 156 4.53 3.00 4.34
CA MET A 156 3.64 1.89 4.02
C MET A 156 4.46 0.64 3.74
N LEU A 157 3.92 -0.53 4.08
CA LEU A 157 4.54 -1.79 3.71
C LEU A 157 3.80 -2.33 2.49
N PRO A 158 4.47 -2.57 1.35
CA PRO A 158 3.78 -3.10 0.18
C PRO A 158 3.26 -4.52 0.48
N PRO A 159 2.01 -4.87 0.13
CA PRO A 159 1.45 -6.20 0.40
C PRO A 159 2.25 -7.35 -0.24
N GLN A 160 2.93 -7.07 -1.36
CA GLN A 160 3.82 -8.02 -2.03
C GLN A 160 5.05 -8.36 -1.15
N VAL A 161 5.62 -7.35 -0.50
CA VAL A 161 6.77 -7.53 0.39
C VAL A 161 6.33 -8.20 1.67
N GLU A 162 5.17 -7.80 2.21
CA GLU A 162 4.58 -8.42 3.39
C GLU A 162 4.34 -9.92 3.21
N ARG A 163 3.74 -10.34 2.09
CA ARG A 163 3.57 -11.76 1.76
C ARG A 163 4.91 -12.50 1.63
N GLY A 164 5.93 -11.85 1.09
CA GLY A 164 7.27 -12.42 0.99
C GLY A 164 8.05 -12.45 2.30
N MET A 165 7.60 -11.77 3.36
CA MET A 165 8.21 -11.87 4.70
C MET A 165 7.73 -13.10 5.45
N THR A 166 6.46 -13.47 5.30
CA THR A 166 5.90 -14.69 5.86
C THR A 166 6.69 -15.88 5.30
N ALA A 167 7.17 -16.74 6.19
CA ALA A 167 7.83 -17.97 5.76
C ALA A 167 6.84 -18.74 4.87
N PRO A 168 7.29 -19.26 3.71
CA PRO A 168 6.46 -20.21 3.00
C PRO A 168 6.12 -21.36 3.96
N PRO A 169 4.91 -21.92 3.87
CA PRO A 169 4.60 -23.13 4.64
C PRO A 169 5.68 -24.19 4.38
N PRO A 170 6.04 -25.02 5.38
CA PRO A 170 7.06 -26.04 5.21
C PRO A 170 6.70 -26.95 4.02
N GLU A 171 7.70 -27.48 3.31
CA GLU A 171 7.48 -28.28 2.08
C GLU A 171 6.53 -29.45 2.33
N ASP A 172 6.65 -30.13 3.48
CA ASP A 172 5.75 -31.19 3.93
C ASP A 172 4.27 -30.77 4.02
N ASP A 173 4.00 -29.49 4.28
CA ASP A 173 2.63 -28.97 4.35
C ASP A 173 2.01 -28.82 2.95
N SER A 174 2.83 -28.63 1.91
CA SER A 174 2.36 -28.55 0.53
C SER A 174 1.90 -29.92 0.02
N ASP A 175 2.65 -30.97 0.33
CA ASP A 175 2.28 -32.35 -0.01
C ASP A 175 1.10 -32.82 0.83
N ARG A 176 1.07 -32.49 2.13
CA ARG A 176 -0.10 -32.73 2.99
C ARG A 176 -1.37 -32.07 2.45
N ARG A 177 -1.29 -30.82 1.98
CA ARG A 177 -2.45 -30.12 1.39
C ARG A 177 -2.87 -30.75 0.06
N ARG A 178 -1.92 -31.16 -0.79
CA ARG A 178 -2.24 -31.87 -2.03
C ARG A 178 -2.92 -33.20 -1.71
N ALA A 179 -2.37 -33.98 -0.80
CA ALA A 179 -2.96 -35.23 -0.33
C ALA A 179 -4.37 -35.01 0.22
N ALA A 180 -4.58 -34.01 1.08
CA ALA A 180 -5.91 -33.69 1.63
C ALA A 180 -6.93 -33.25 0.56
N VAL A 181 -6.49 -32.51 -0.47
CA VAL A 181 -7.37 -32.13 -1.60
C VAL A 181 -7.74 -33.35 -2.44
N GLU A 182 -6.77 -34.22 -2.72
CA GLU A 182 -7.00 -35.46 -3.47
C GLU A 182 -7.87 -36.45 -2.69
N GLU A 183 -7.64 -36.59 -1.38
CA GLU A 183 -8.48 -37.38 -0.47
C GLU A 183 -9.90 -36.81 -0.40
N GLY A 184 -10.06 -35.49 -0.30
CA GLY A 184 -11.36 -34.83 -0.34
C GLY A 184 -12.09 -35.05 -1.67
N ARG A 185 -11.38 -34.97 -2.80
CA ARG A 185 -11.92 -35.29 -4.13
C ARG A 185 -12.34 -36.75 -4.24
N ALA A 186 -11.50 -37.68 -3.77
CA ALA A 186 -11.81 -39.11 -3.76
C ALA A 186 -13.00 -39.43 -2.86
N MET A 187 -13.12 -38.74 -1.72
CA MET A 187 -14.27 -38.86 -0.82
C MET A 187 -15.55 -38.35 -1.50
N ILE A 188 -15.51 -37.19 -2.16
CA ILE A 188 -16.66 -36.63 -2.87
C ILE A 188 -17.06 -37.54 -4.06
N ALA A 189 -16.09 -38.10 -4.79
CA ALA A 189 -16.37 -39.00 -5.90
C ALA A 189 -17.07 -40.32 -5.49
N ARG A 190 -16.98 -40.71 -4.22
CA ARG A 190 -17.71 -41.87 -3.67
C ARG A 190 -19.17 -41.57 -3.32
N LEU A 191 -19.55 -40.29 -3.23
CA LEU A 191 -20.94 -39.91 -3.01
C LEU A 191 -21.78 -40.16 -4.27
N PRO A 192 -23.08 -40.44 -4.13
CA PRO A 192 -23.98 -40.53 -5.27
C PRO A 192 -24.00 -39.19 -6.03
N LEU A 193 -24.19 -39.25 -7.36
CA LEU A 193 -24.01 -38.11 -8.26
C LEU A 193 -24.89 -36.90 -7.91
N ASP A 194 -26.00 -37.12 -7.20
CA ASP A 194 -26.91 -36.06 -6.78
C ASP A 194 -26.50 -35.32 -5.50
N GLU A 195 -25.62 -35.91 -4.68
CA GLU A 195 -25.09 -35.31 -3.45
C GLU A 195 -23.74 -34.60 -3.65
N GLN A 196 -22.99 -34.97 -4.70
CA GLN A 196 -21.69 -34.36 -5.03
C GLN A 196 -21.74 -32.82 -5.20
N PRO A 197 -22.74 -32.22 -5.88
CA PRO A 197 -22.76 -30.78 -6.13
C PRO A 197 -22.78 -29.96 -4.84
N ALA A 198 -23.45 -30.46 -3.79
CA ALA A 198 -23.56 -29.79 -2.50
C ALA A 198 -22.23 -29.66 -1.74
N GLN A 199 -21.23 -30.49 -2.09
CA GLN A 199 -19.90 -30.46 -1.46
C GLN A 199 -18.88 -29.60 -2.23
N LEU A 200 -19.16 -29.28 -3.51
CA LEU A 200 -18.22 -28.62 -4.42
C LEU A 200 -18.60 -27.17 -4.74
N ILE A 201 -19.85 -26.79 -4.54
CA ILE A 201 -20.43 -25.54 -5.05
C ILE A 201 -21.19 -24.83 -3.93
N ASP A 202 -20.87 -23.55 -3.71
CA ASP A 202 -21.52 -22.72 -2.69
C ASP A 202 -22.88 -22.13 -3.14
N ASP A 203 -23.17 -22.10 -4.45
CA ASP A 203 -24.41 -21.55 -5.00
C ASP A 203 -25.59 -22.56 -4.88
N PRO A 204 -26.61 -22.27 -4.06
CA PRO A 204 -27.71 -23.20 -3.81
C PRO A 204 -28.59 -23.47 -5.03
N GLY A 205 -28.70 -22.51 -5.97
CA GLY A 205 -29.51 -22.68 -7.17
C GLY A 205 -28.88 -23.65 -8.16
N LEU A 206 -27.56 -23.54 -8.35
CA LEU A 206 -26.79 -24.44 -9.23
C LEU A 206 -26.70 -25.85 -8.64
N VAL A 207 -26.54 -25.97 -7.32
CA VAL A 207 -26.56 -27.26 -6.60
C VAL A 207 -27.85 -28.02 -6.87
N ALA A 208 -29.01 -27.36 -6.77
CA ALA A 208 -30.31 -28.01 -6.98
C ALA A 208 -30.48 -28.54 -8.41
N ILE A 209 -29.98 -27.80 -9.42
CA ILE A 209 -30.05 -28.18 -10.83
C ILE A 209 -29.16 -29.40 -11.09
N LEU A 210 -27.90 -29.36 -10.63
CA LEU A 210 -26.95 -30.46 -10.82
C LEU A 210 -27.37 -31.72 -10.05
N ALA A 211 -27.94 -31.58 -8.86
CA ALA A 211 -28.50 -32.71 -8.12
C ALA A 211 -29.66 -33.38 -8.87
N ARG A 212 -30.53 -32.58 -9.51
CA ARG A 212 -31.63 -33.11 -10.33
C ARG A 212 -31.11 -33.84 -11.57
N LEU A 213 -30.06 -33.32 -12.21
CA LEU A 213 -29.40 -33.98 -13.34
C LEU A 213 -28.75 -35.29 -12.90
N GLY A 214 -28.03 -35.29 -11.77
CA GLY A 214 -27.41 -36.48 -11.19
C GLY A 214 -28.41 -37.61 -10.95
N ARG A 215 -29.60 -37.30 -10.40
CA ARG A 215 -30.68 -38.29 -10.24
C ARG A 215 -31.15 -38.87 -11.57
N ALA A 216 -31.39 -38.03 -12.58
CA ALA A 216 -31.85 -38.48 -13.88
C ALA A 216 -30.84 -39.41 -14.58
N VAL A 217 -29.53 -39.15 -14.43
CA VAL A 217 -28.48 -40.01 -14.96
C VAL A 217 -28.45 -41.37 -14.24
N MET A 218 -28.55 -41.37 -12.90
CA MET A 218 -28.58 -42.61 -12.13
C MET A 218 -29.83 -43.47 -12.44
N ASP A 219 -30.99 -42.84 -12.66
CA ASP A 219 -32.21 -43.54 -13.04
C ASP A 219 -32.08 -44.15 -14.46
N GLN A 220 -31.47 -43.42 -15.40
CA GLN A 220 -31.21 -43.92 -16.75
C GLN A 220 -30.24 -45.12 -16.76
N GLU A 221 -29.16 -45.07 -15.98
CA GLU A 221 -28.19 -46.18 -15.86
C GLU A 221 -28.87 -47.44 -15.30
N ARG A 222 -29.74 -47.29 -14.30
CA ARG A 222 -30.53 -48.40 -13.73
C ARG A 222 -31.51 -49.04 -14.71
N ASP A 223 -32.15 -48.24 -15.55
CA ASP A 223 -33.06 -48.72 -16.58
C ASP A 223 -32.34 -49.36 -17.77
N SER A 224 -31.06 -49.03 -17.98
CA SER A 224 -30.20 -49.60 -19.03
C SER A 224 -29.58 -50.94 -18.63
N GLU A 225 -29.50 -51.24 -17.34
CA GLU A 225 -28.96 -52.49 -16.77
C GLU A 225 -30.03 -53.58 -16.56
N ARG A 226 -31.31 -53.29 -16.86
CA ARG A 226 -32.44 -54.24 -16.82
C ARG A 226 -32.75 -54.84 -18.18
#